data_AF-A0A5T0UNH3-F1
#
_entry.id   AF-A0A5T0UNH3-F1
#
_cell.length_a   1.000
_cell.length_b   1.000
_cell.length_c   1.000
_cell.angle_alpha   90.00
_cell.angle_beta   90.00
_cell.angle_gamma   90.00
#
_symmetry.space_group_name_H-M   'P 1'
#
loop_
_entity.id
_entity.type
_entity.pdbx_description
1 polymer ?
#
loop_
_entity_poly.entity_id
_entity_poly.type
_entity_poly.pdbx_seq_one_letter_code
_entity_poly.pdbx_strand_id
1 'polypeptide(L)'
;DLRELLAVPKDYKILFLQGGASTQFTTVPLNLARKTKNIAFVDTGHWSQTAIADAQLVPERKVDVVASGKSSAYSRLPHEIILDKPYDYVHLTINNTIEGTMYRKLPELQGQTVVGDISSNILGYQHDVQKYGLLYASAQKNIGPAGLTLVIV
;
A
#
# COMPACT_ATOMS: atom_id res chain seq x y z
N ASP A 1 17.89 -10.99 11.58
CA ASP A 1 17.02 -11.41 10.46
C ASP A 1 16.04 -10.27 10.12
N LEU A 2 15.62 -10.09 8.85
CA LEU A 2 14.64 -9.07 8.46
C LEU A 2 13.30 -9.27 9.17
N ARG A 3 12.91 -10.52 9.42
CA ARG A 3 11.74 -10.87 10.21
C ARG A 3 11.80 -10.28 11.62
N GLU A 4 12.95 -10.36 12.28
CA GLU A 4 13.17 -9.80 13.61
C GLU A 4 13.13 -8.27 13.59
N LEU A 5 13.79 -7.65 12.61
CA LEU A 5 13.86 -6.19 12.48
C LEU A 5 12.49 -5.53 12.29
N LEU A 6 11.61 -6.18 11.54
CA LEU A 6 10.25 -5.69 11.26
C LEU A 6 9.19 -6.32 12.17
N ALA A 7 9.60 -7.12 13.16
CA ALA A 7 8.70 -7.89 14.03
C ALA A 7 7.61 -8.67 13.24
N VAL A 8 7.99 -9.28 12.11
CA VAL A 8 7.05 -9.96 11.21
C VAL A 8 6.53 -11.26 11.86
N PRO A 9 5.20 -11.38 12.10
CA PRO A 9 4.61 -12.56 12.70
C PRO A 9 4.83 -13.83 11.88
N LYS A 10 4.87 -15.00 12.54
CA LYS A 10 5.29 -16.29 11.92
C LYS A 10 4.36 -16.76 10.80
N ASP A 11 3.11 -16.33 10.81
CA ASP A 11 2.07 -16.63 9.82
C ASP A 11 2.22 -15.81 8.53
N TYR A 12 3.02 -14.73 8.53
CA TYR A 12 3.39 -14.00 7.32
C TYR A 12 4.61 -14.60 6.63
N LYS A 13 4.63 -14.52 5.30
CA LYS A 13 5.77 -14.82 4.43
C LYS A 13 6.48 -13.52 4.05
N ILE A 14 7.79 -13.64 3.83
CA ILE A 14 8.62 -12.56 3.34
C ILE A 14 9.15 -13.01 1.97
N LEU A 15 8.82 -12.26 0.93
CA LEU A 15 9.21 -12.54 -0.45
C LEU A 15 10.19 -11.47 -0.93
N PHE A 16 11.23 -11.92 -1.61
CA PHE A 16 12.20 -11.08 -2.32
C PHE A 16 11.93 -11.24 -3.81
N LEU A 17 11.35 -10.22 -4.43
CA LEU A 17 10.91 -10.25 -5.82
C LEU A 17 11.76 -9.30 -6.67
N GLN A 18 12.01 -9.69 -7.92
CA GLN A 18 12.65 -8.82 -8.91
C GLN A 18 11.72 -7.66 -9.31
N GLY A 19 12.32 -6.53 -9.67
CA GLY A 19 11.60 -5.33 -10.10
C GLY A 19 11.39 -4.32 -8.97
N GLY A 20 10.59 -3.29 -9.25
CA GLY A 20 10.28 -2.22 -8.29
C GLY A 20 8.86 -2.30 -7.74
N ALA A 21 8.54 -1.38 -6.84
CA ALA A 21 7.18 -1.20 -6.29
C ALA A 21 6.09 -1.14 -7.37
N SER A 22 6.37 -0.55 -8.54
CA SER A 22 5.39 -0.46 -9.64
C SER A 22 4.88 -1.82 -10.11
N THR A 23 5.71 -2.86 -10.08
CA THR A 23 5.25 -4.23 -10.40
C THR A 23 4.18 -4.71 -9.42
N GLN A 24 4.18 -4.22 -8.18
CA GLN A 24 3.17 -4.56 -7.17
C GLN A 24 1.83 -3.86 -7.46
N PHE A 25 1.82 -2.73 -8.16
CA PHE A 25 0.58 -1.99 -8.44
C PHE A 25 -0.40 -2.79 -9.31
N THR A 26 0.10 -3.73 -10.12
CA THR A 26 -0.71 -4.69 -10.89
C THR A 26 -0.76 -6.08 -10.24
N THR A 27 0.35 -6.52 -9.62
CA THR A 27 0.45 -7.85 -9.00
C THR A 27 -0.49 -7.99 -7.80
N VAL A 28 -0.63 -6.96 -6.97
CA VAL A 28 -1.53 -7.01 -5.81
C VAL A 28 -3.00 -7.14 -6.23
N PRO A 29 -3.56 -6.33 -7.17
CA PRO A 29 -4.89 -6.59 -7.73
C PRO A 29 -5.09 -8.01 -8.28
N LEU A 30 -4.11 -8.57 -9.00
CA LEU A 30 -4.23 -9.90 -9.58
C LEU A 30 -4.36 -11.02 -8.52
N ASN A 31 -3.68 -10.85 -7.39
CA ASN A 31 -3.59 -11.84 -6.32
C ASN A 31 -4.64 -11.66 -5.21
N LEU A 32 -4.91 -10.44 -4.78
CA LEU A 32 -5.78 -10.17 -3.63
C LEU A 32 -7.23 -9.82 -4.01
N ALA A 33 -7.45 -9.18 -5.17
CA ALA A 33 -8.80 -8.79 -5.59
C ALA A 33 -9.57 -9.95 -6.22
N ARG A 34 -9.93 -10.95 -5.42
CA ARG A 34 -10.50 -12.23 -5.89
C ARG A 34 -11.95 -12.45 -5.51
N LYS A 35 -12.45 -11.86 -4.41
CA LYS A 35 -13.82 -12.14 -3.93
C LYS A 35 -14.82 -11.19 -4.54
N THR A 36 -14.63 -9.88 -4.35
CA THR A 36 -15.53 -8.85 -4.88
C THR A 36 -15.03 -8.24 -6.17
N LYS A 37 -13.71 -8.37 -6.44
CA LYS A 37 -12.98 -7.69 -7.51
C LYS A 37 -13.01 -6.16 -7.40
N ASN A 38 -13.48 -5.61 -6.28
CA ASN A 38 -13.46 -4.18 -5.98
C ASN A 38 -12.24 -3.86 -5.12
N ILE A 39 -11.52 -2.80 -5.48
CA ILE A 39 -10.33 -2.33 -4.79
C ILE A 39 -10.55 -0.87 -4.42
N ALA A 40 -10.34 -0.54 -3.15
CA ALA A 40 -10.38 0.84 -2.67
C ALA A 40 -8.95 1.41 -2.65
N PHE A 41 -8.79 2.63 -3.12
CA PHE A 41 -7.55 3.40 -2.99
C PHE A 41 -7.81 4.71 -2.25
N VAL A 42 -6.81 5.13 -1.49
CA VAL A 42 -6.74 6.48 -0.93
C VAL A 42 -5.70 7.27 -1.71
N ASP A 43 -6.15 8.33 -2.38
CA ASP A 43 -5.29 9.20 -3.17
C ASP A 43 -4.62 10.25 -2.27
N THR A 44 -3.35 10.00 -1.93
CA THR A 44 -2.56 10.85 -1.03
C THR A 44 -1.44 11.62 -1.71
N GLY A 45 -1.27 11.47 -3.02
CA GLY A 45 -0.20 12.11 -3.77
C GLY A 45 0.26 11.31 -4.99
N HIS A 46 1.46 11.62 -5.46
CA HIS A 46 2.01 11.07 -6.69
C HIS A 46 2.02 9.52 -6.73
N TRP A 47 2.54 8.87 -5.69
CA TRP A 47 2.69 7.40 -5.70
C TRP A 47 1.37 6.65 -5.62
N SER A 48 0.39 7.16 -4.86
CA SER A 48 -0.96 6.58 -4.87
C SER A 48 -1.62 6.75 -6.24
N GLN A 49 -1.41 7.87 -6.94
CA GLN A 49 -1.94 8.07 -8.30
C GLN A 49 -1.34 7.10 -9.30
N THR A 50 -0.03 6.85 -9.23
CA THR A 50 0.61 5.85 -10.09
C THR A 50 0.05 4.46 -9.80
N ALA A 51 -0.12 4.10 -8.52
CA ALA A 51 -0.69 2.81 -8.13
C ALA A 51 -2.16 2.65 -8.58
N ILE A 52 -2.96 3.70 -8.48
CA ILE A 52 -4.35 3.74 -8.98
C ILE A 52 -4.37 3.52 -10.50
N ALA A 53 -3.55 4.26 -11.24
CA ALA A 53 -3.50 4.17 -12.70
C ALA A 53 -3.12 2.76 -13.17
N ASP A 54 -2.09 2.16 -12.57
CA ASP A 54 -1.66 0.80 -12.91
C ASP A 54 -2.70 -0.25 -12.51
N ALA A 55 -3.34 -0.12 -11.34
CA ALA A 55 -4.38 -1.03 -10.90
C ALA A 55 -5.61 -1.02 -11.83
N GLN A 56 -5.93 0.12 -12.44
CA GLN A 56 -7.02 0.25 -13.42
C GLN A 56 -6.73 -0.50 -14.74
N LEU A 57 -5.47 -0.81 -15.04
CA LEU A 57 -5.10 -1.60 -16.22
C LEU A 57 -5.38 -3.10 -16.02
N VAL A 58 -5.65 -3.54 -14.80
CA VAL A 58 -5.86 -4.96 -14.50
C VAL A 58 -7.29 -5.36 -14.90
N PRO A 59 -7.45 -6.30 -15.86
CA PRO A 59 -8.77 -6.69 -16.34
C PRO A 59 -9.67 -7.24 -15.23
N GLU A 60 -10.97 -6.96 -15.35
CA GLU A 60 -12.01 -7.39 -14.41
C GLU A 60 -11.84 -6.86 -12.97
N ARG A 61 -10.98 -5.87 -12.71
CA ARG A 61 -10.88 -5.22 -11.40
C ARG A 61 -11.51 -3.85 -11.45
N LYS A 62 -12.31 -3.55 -10.43
CA LYS A 62 -12.92 -2.24 -10.25
C LYS A 62 -12.11 -1.48 -9.20
N VAL A 63 -11.54 -0.34 -9.61
CA VAL A 63 -10.77 0.54 -8.73
C VAL A 63 -11.63 1.75 -8.39
N ASP A 64 -11.87 1.97 -7.09
CA ASP A 64 -12.58 3.14 -6.58
C ASP A 64 -11.64 3.97 -5.70
N VAL A 65 -11.60 5.28 -5.92
CA VAL A 65 -10.88 6.23 -5.05
C VAL A 65 -11.84 6.68 -3.97
N VAL A 66 -11.66 6.17 -2.75
CA VAL A 66 -12.63 6.34 -1.64
C VAL A 66 -12.35 7.58 -0.79
N ALA A 67 -11.15 8.13 -0.88
CA ALA A 67 -10.77 9.40 -0.28
C ALA A 67 -9.58 10.01 -1.03
N SER A 68 -9.45 11.34 -1.00
CA SER A 68 -8.34 12.03 -1.67
C SER A 68 -7.88 13.27 -0.89
N GLY A 69 -6.57 13.48 -0.83
CA GLY A 69 -5.93 14.69 -0.31
C GLY A 69 -5.92 15.86 -1.29
N LYS A 70 -6.43 15.68 -2.52
CA LYS A 70 -6.35 16.66 -3.62
C LYS A 70 -6.93 18.03 -3.29
N SER A 71 -8.00 18.09 -2.49
CA SER A 71 -8.62 19.35 -2.04
C SER A 71 -7.70 20.24 -1.22
N SER A 72 -6.66 19.64 -0.62
CA SER A 72 -5.62 20.34 0.15
C SER A 72 -4.29 20.44 -0.60
N ALA A 73 -4.28 20.18 -1.91
CA ALA A 73 -3.07 19.99 -2.70
C ALA A 73 -2.10 18.97 -2.04
N TYR A 74 -2.66 17.90 -1.46
CA TYR A 74 -1.96 16.82 -0.75
C TYR A 74 -1.16 17.25 0.49
N SER A 75 -1.34 18.47 0.99
CA SER A 75 -0.74 18.91 2.26
C SER A 75 -1.36 18.24 3.49
N ARG A 76 -2.54 17.62 3.35
CA ARG A 76 -3.21 16.85 4.41
C ARG A 76 -3.66 15.49 3.90
N LEU A 77 -3.44 14.47 4.73
CA LEU A 77 -3.91 13.12 4.48
C LEU A 77 -5.38 12.97 4.91
N PRO A 78 -6.23 12.31 4.09
CA PRO A 78 -7.58 11.98 4.51
C PRO A 78 -7.54 10.92 5.63
N HIS A 79 -8.29 11.15 6.71
CA HIS A 79 -8.43 10.19 7.81
C HIS A 79 -9.86 9.64 7.92
N GLU A 80 -10.84 10.42 7.49
CA GLU A 80 -12.22 9.97 7.34
C GLU A 80 -12.35 9.27 5.99
N ILE A 81 -12.45 7.94 6.03
CA ILE A 81 -12.61 7.09 4.85
C ILE A 81 -13.95 6.38 4.98
N ILE A 82 -14.83 6.60 4.00
CA ILE A 82 -16.15 5.98 3.96
C ILE A 82 -16.11 4.91 2.88
N LEU A 83 -16.34 3.66 3.29
CA LEU A 83 -16.50 2.53 2.39
C LEU A 83 -17.99 2.23 2.25
N ASP A 84 -18.52 2.41 1.05
CA ASP A 84 -19.94 2.28 0.72
C ASP A 84 -20.35 0.84 0.34
N LYS A 85 -19.37 -0.04 0.18
CA LYS A 85 -19.54 -1.44 -0.21
C LYS A 85 -18.32 -2.28 0.21
N PRO A 86 -18.40 -3.62 0.10
CA PRO A 86 -17.26 -4.48 0.33
C PRO A 86 -16.17 -4.35 -0.75
N TYR A 87 -14.93 -4.19 -0.31
CA TYR A 87 -13.70 -4.21 -1.10
C TYR A 87 -12.85 -5.43 -0.73
N ASP A 88 -12.05 -5.95 -1.66
CA ASP A 88 -11.10 -7.02 -1.33
C ASP A 88 -9.93 -6.48 -0.49
N TYR A 89 -9.54 -5.22 -0.71
CA TYR A 89 -8.59 -4.49 0.13
C TYR A 89 -8.70 -2.97 -0.08
N VAL A 90 -8.08 -2.23 0.84
CA VAL A 90 -7.81 -0.79 0.75
C VAL A 90 -6.31 -0.59 0.58
N HIS A 91 -5.88 0.09 -0.48
CA HIS A 91 -4.49 0.45 -0.71
C HIS A 91 -4.17 1.83 -0.12
N LEU A 92 -3.06 1.89 0.62
CA LEU A 92 -2.52 3.10 1.19
C LEU A 92 -1.06 3.26 0.80
N THR A 93 -0.70 4.46 0.33
CA THR A 93 0.69 4.91 0.34
C THR A 93 1.00 5.45 1.73
N ILE A 94 1.84 4.76 2.50
CA ILE A 94 2.06 5.11 3.90
C ILE A 94 2.93 6.36 4.06
N ASN A 95 3.93 6.55 3.20
CA ASN A 95 4.80 7.73 3.20
C ASN A 95 5.00 8.28 1.77
N ASN A 96 4.54 9.51 1.55
CA ASN A 96 4.60 10.21 0.27
C ASN A 96 5.89 11.03 0.20
N THR A 97 6.86 10.60 -0.60
CA THR A 97 8.18 11.26 -0.67
C THR A 97 8.16 12.62 -1.34
N ILE A 98 7.19 12.87 -2.24
CA ILE A 98 7.09 14.14 -2.97
C ILE A 98 6.32 15.15 -2.12
N GLU A 99 5.20 14.72 -1.54
CA GLU A 99 4.30 15.55 -0.76
C GLU A 99 4.78 15.76 0.69
N GLY A 100 5.70 14.93 1.18
CA GLY A 100 6.23 15.02 2.55
C GLY A 100 5.22 14.65 3.62
N THR A 101 4.20 13.84 3.29
CA THR A 101 3.13 13.41 4.20
C THR A 101 3.23 11.93 4.53
N MET A 102 2.85 11.55 5.76
CA MET A 102 2.92 10.17 6.24
C MET A 102 1.78 9.81 7.19
N TYR A 103 1.20 8.62 7.00
CA TYR A 103 0.34 8.00 8.01
C TYR A 103 1.21 7.42 9.14
N ARG A 104 1.19 8.05 10.31
CA ARG A 104 1.78 7.46 11.54
C ARG A 104 0.82 6.48 12.19
N LYS A 105 -0.47 6.73 12.06
CA LYS A 105 -1.55 5.82 12.45
C LYS A 105 -2.38 5.54 11.21
N LEU A 106 -2.73 4.28 11.01
CA LEU A 106 -3.66 3.92 9.94
C LEU A 106 -5.04 4.54 10.21
N PRO A 107 -5.74 5.02 9.16
CA PRO A 107 -7.13 5.41 9.29
C PRO A 107 -8.00 4.19 9.63
N GLU A 108 -9.20 4.44 10.16
CA GLU A 108 -10.18 3.38 10.37
C GLU A 108 -10.73 2.92 9.00
N LEU A 109 -10.76 1.61 8.79
CA LEU A 109 -11.10 1.00 7.50
C LEU A 109 -12.17 -0.09 7.63
N GLN A 110 -12.96 -0.06 8.71
CA GLN A 110 -14.11 -0.94 8.91
C GLN A 110 -13.74 -2.43 8.87
N GLY A 111 -12.54 -2.78 9.37
CA GLY A 111 -12.02 -4.14 9.38
C GLY A 111 -11.55 -4.69 8.01
N GLN A 112 -11.47 -3.84 6.99
CA GLN A 112 -11.03 -4.26 5.65
C GLN A 112 -9.52 -4.50 5.59
N THR A 113 -9.13 -5.46 4.73
CA THR A 113 -7.72 -5.77 4.47
C THR A 113 -6.97 -4.54 4.00
N VAL A 114 -5.82 -4.24 4.61
CA VAL A 114 -4.96 -3.12 4.23
C VAL A 114 -3.78 -3.60 3.39
N VAL A 115 -3.53 -2.93 2.27
CA VAL A 115 -2.29 -3.03 1.50
C VAL A 115 -1.49 -1.74 1.67
N GLY A 116 -0.26 -1.85 2.17
CA GLY A 116 0.60 -0.68 2.43
C GLY A 116 1.82 -0.60 1.51
N ASP A 117 1.96 0.50 0.77
CA ASP A 117 3.24 0.91 0.20
C ASP A 117 4.09 1.55 1.30
N ILE A 118 5.11 0.82 1.75
CA ILE A 118 6.07 1.30 2.76
C ILE A 118 7.45 1.52 2.17
N SER A 119 7.57 1.67 0.84
CA SER A 119 8.86 1.74 0.14
C SER A 119 9.80 2.79 0.74
N SER A 120 9.28 3.96 1.11
CA SER A 120 10.05 5.12 1.55
C SER A 120 10.23 5.23 3.06
N ASN A 121 9.67 4.30 3.84
CA ASN A 121 9.79 4.32 5.30
C ASN A 121 9.99 2.92 5.92
N ILE A 122 10.16 1.87 5.12
CA ILE A 122 10.60 0.56 5.60
C ILE A 122 11.94 0.70 6.36
N LEU A 123 12.04 0.10 7.55
CA LEU A 123 13.18 0.24 8.47
C LEU A 123 13.51 1.69 8.94
N GLY A 124 12.75 2.69 8.49
CA GLY A 124 12.78 4.07 9.02
C GLY A 124 11.62 4.37 9.96
N TYR A 125 10.60 3.51 9.98
CA TYR A 125 9.44 3.55 10.85
C TYR A 125 9.01 2.13 11.23
N GLN A 126 8.59 1.94 12.48
CA GLN A 126 8.09 0.65 12.95
C GLN A 126 6.62 0.49 12.58
N HIS A 127 6.34 -0.45 11.67
CA HIS A 127 4.99 -0.82 11.25
C HIS A 127 4.48 -1.98 12.09
N ASP A 128 3.22 -1.90 12.53
CA ASP A 128 2.52 -3.05 13.10
C ASP A 128 2.01 -3.94 11.96
N VAL A 129 2.82 -4.94 11.59
CA VAL A 129 2.60 -5.82 10.42
C VAL A 129 1.23 -6.50 10.45
N GLN A 130 0.71 -6.82 11.65
CA GLN A 130 -0.58 -7.50 11.82
C GLN A 130 -1.78 -6.66 11.36
N LYS A 131 -1.61 -5.34 11.20
CA LYS A 131 -2.67 -4.46 10.69
C LYS A 131 -2.79 -4.48 9.16
N TYR A 132 -1.87 -5.16 8.47
CA TYR A 132 -1.82 -5.21 7.02
C TYR A 132 -2.06 -6.63 6.54
N GLY A 133 -2.84 -6.78 5.47
CA GLY A 133 -2.86 -8.04 4.73
C GLY A 133 -1.65 -8.19 3.83
N LEU A 134 -1.09 -7.06 3.34
CA LEU A 134 0.15 -7.06 2.58
C LEU A 134 0.91 -5.74 2.77
N LEU A 135 2.22 -5.84 2.93
CA LEU A 135 3.14 -4.71 2.85
C LEU A 135 4.10 -4.94 1.70
N TYR A 136 4.44 -3.90 0.96
CA TYR A 136 5.55 -3.98 0.01
C TYR A 136 6.46 -2.76 0.08
N ALA A 137 7.72 -2.97 -0.27
CA ALA A 137 8.73 -1.93 -0.33
C ALA A 137 9.69 -2.17 -1.49
N SER A 138 9.84 -1.18 -2.37
CA SER A 138 10.96 -1.15 -3.31
C SER A 138 12.27 -0.86 -2.58
N ALA A 139 13.36 -1.51 -3.00
CA ALA A 139 14.65 -1.35 -2.32
C ALA A 139 15.25 0.05 -2.46
N GLN A 140 15.09 0.70 -3.63
CA GLN A 140 15.69 2.00 -4.04
C GLN A 140 15.23 3.25 -3.28
N LYS A 141 14.79 3.10 -2.04
CA LYS A 141 14.57 4.21 -1.13
C LYS A 141 15.38 3.97 0.14
N ASN A 142 14.91 3.11 1.04
CA ASN A 142 15.53 2.93 2.35
C ASN A 142 16.50 1.74 2.50
N ILE A 143 16.47 0.75 1.60
CA ILE A 143 17.09 -0.57 1.87
C ILE A 143 18.02 -1.10 0.77
N GLY A 144 18.40 -0.27 -0.20
CA GLY A 144 19.40 -0.63 -1.21
C GLY A 144 19.19 0.04 -2.57
N PRO A 145 19.89 -0.42 -3.62
CA PRO A 145 19.68 0.04 -4.99
C PRO A 145 18.42 -0.57 -5.64
N ALA A 146 18.05 -0.09 -6.83
CA ALA A 146 16.86 -0.54 -7.55
C ALA A 146 16.98 -1.98 -8.08
N GLY A 147 15.83 -2.61 -8.30
CA GLY A 147 15.72 -3.95 -8.91
C GLY A 147 15.20 -5.05 -7.97
N LEU A 148 14.99 -4.73 -6.70
CA LEU A 148 14.44 -5.62 -5.68
C LEU A 148 13.20 -5.00 -5.02
N THR A 149 12.18 -5.81 -4.80
CA THR A 149 11.00 -5.47 -4.03
C THR A 149 10.77 -6.51 -2.93
N LEU A 150 10.59 -6.03 -1.71
CA LEU A 150 10.15 -6.84 -0.58
C LEU A 150 8.62 -6.90 -0.58
N VAL A 151 8.05 -8.08 -0.34
CA VAL A 151 6.62 -8.25 -0.04
C VAL A 151 6.47 -9.06 1.25
N ILE A 152 5.60 -8.61 2.15
CA ILE A 152 5.23 -9.30 3.39
C ILE A 152 3.73 -9.57 3.32
N VAL A 153 3.32 -10.84 3.36
CA VAL A 153 1.93 -11.30 3.12
C VAL A 153 1.60 -12.57 3.89
#